data_AF-A0A645JDF8-F1
#
_entry.id   AF-A0A645JDF8-F1
#
_cell.length_a   1.000
_cell.length_b   1.000
_cell.length_c   1.000
_cell.angle_alpha   90.00
_cell.angle_beta   90.00
_cell.angle_gamma   90.00
#
_symmetry.space_group_name_H-M   'P 1'
#
loop_
_entity.id
_entity.type
_entity.pdbx_description
1 polymer ?
#
loop_
_entity_poly.entity_id
_entity_poly.type
_entity_poly.pdbx_seq_one_letter_code
_entity_poly.pdbx_strand_id
1 'polypeptide(L)'
;MTAAKTSAVLGMSFTPEEISEVLDRLQFPYEQQGEGFIVNIPNYRSDIEIEEDMIEEVARLTGYDRIPTTLPQGDQTQGRRTSEQEFRRKLRHLLVNLGLNEVITYSFNRPNADELWGRSDQSITLMNPLREELSVMRTTLIPGLLEVA
;
A
#
# COMPACT_ATOMS: atom_id res chain seq x y z
N MET A 1 -22.18 -12.06 -11.11
CA MET A 1 -21.13 -12.95 -10.56
C MET A 1 -21.12 -14.26 -11.34
N THR A 2 -19.99 -14.69 -11.90
CA THR A 2 -19.87 -16.01 -12.55
C THR A 2 -18.80 -16.86 -11.89
N ALA A 3 -18.96 -18.17 -11.92
CA ALA A 3 -17.98 -19.11 -11.37
C ALA A 3 -16.60 -18.97 -12.05
N ALA A 4 -16.58 -18.70 -13.34
CA ALA A 4 -15.36 -18.45 -14.11
C ALA A 4 -14.60 -17.21 -13.61
N LYS A 5 -15.29 -16.08 -13.38
CA LYS A 5 -14.65 -14.86 -12.90
C LYS A 5 -14.18 -15.02 -11.44
N THR A 6 -15.00 -15.60 -10.57
CA THR A 6 -14.61 -15.93 -9.18
C THR A 6 -13.35 -16.79 -9.16
N SER A 7 -13.30 -17.82 -10.01
CA SER A 7 -12.14 -18.71 -10.10
C SER A 7 -10.89 -18.00 -10.60
N ALA A 8 -11.03 -17.11 -11.59
CA ALA A 8 -9.92 -16.35 -12.14
C ALA A 8 -9.34 -15.35 -11.13
N VAL A 9 -10.19 -14.70 -10.34
CA VAL A 9 -9.77 -13.72 -9.31
C VAL A 9 -9.11 -14.43 -8.12
N LEU A 10 -9.70 -15.53 -7.64
CA LEU A 10 -9.21 -16.25 -6.46
C LEU A 10 -8.09 -17.24 -6.77
N GLY A 11 -7.87 -17.60 -8.04
CA GLY A 11 -6.84 -18.57 -8.42
C GLY A 11 -7.13 -20.00 -7.95
N MET A 12 -8.39 -20.32 -7.67
CA MET A 12 -8.90 -21.65 -7.32
C MET A 12 -10.19 -21.91 -8.10
N SER A 13 -10.45 -23.15 -8.51
CA SER A 13 -11.70 -23.49 -9.20
C SER A 13 -12.88 -23.47 -8.23
N PHE A 14 -13.96 -22.82 -8.64
CA PHE A 14 -15.26 -22.83 -7.96
C PHE A 14 -16.33 -23.37 -8.91
N THR A 15 -17.22 -24.21 -8.42
CA THR A 15 -18.45 -24.58 -9.15
C THR A 15 -19.59 -23.60 -8.83
N PRO A 16 -20.63 -23.50 -9.69
CA PRO A 16 -21.82 -22.74 -9.37
C PRO A 16 -22.47 -23.18 -8.04
N GLU A 17 -22.46 -24.49 -7.73
CA GLU A 17 -23.03 -25.04 -6.51
C GLU A 17 -22.29 -24.55 -5.26
N GLU A 18 -20.95 -24.55 -5.26
CA GLU A 18 -20.15 -24.04 -4.15
C GLU A 18 -20.41 -22.55 -3.90
N ILE A 19 -20.59 -21.78 -4.97
CA ILE A 19 -20.92 -20.35 -4.87
C ILE A 19 -22.33 -20.16 -4.33
N SER A 20 -23.31 -20.94 -4.79
CA SER A 20 -24.69 -20.87 -4.27
C SER A 20 -24.77 -21.19 -2.78
N GLU A 21 -24.00 -22.17 -2.29
CA GLU A 21 -23.95 -22.51 -0.87
C GLU A 21 -23.43 -21.33 -0.02
N VAL A 22 -22.44 -20.59 -0.54
CA VAL A 22 -21.97 -19.35 0.10
C VAL A 22 -23.08 -18.31 0.14
N LEU A 23 -23.76 -18.06 -0.99
CA LEU A 23 -24.83 -17.06 -1.06
C LEU A 23 -26.01 -17.39 -0.13
N ASP A 24 -26.37 -18.67 -0.03
CA ASP A 24 -27.40 -19.17 0.87
C ASP A 24 -26.99 -18.96 2.34
N ARG A 25 -25.73 -19.25 2.69
CA ARG A 25 -25.19 -19.01 4.04
C ARG A 25 -25.14 -17.53 4.41
N LEU A 26 -24.96 -16.65 3.43
CA LEU A 26 -25.03 -15.19 3.61
C LEU A 26 -26.47 -14.67 3.65
N GLN A 27 -27.46 -15.51 3.33
CA GLN A 27 -28.86 -15.14 3.18
C GLN A 27 -29.06 -14.04 2.13
N PHE A 28 -28.27 -14.08 1.06
CA PHE A 28 -28.41 -13.15 -0.06
C PHE A 28 -29.32 -13.77 -1.11
N PRO A 29 -30.52 -13.21 -1.38
CA PRO A 29 -31.37 -13.73 -2.43
C PRO A 29 -30.68 -13.61 -3.78
N TYR A 30 -30.71 -14.66 -4.60
CA TYR A 30 -30.14 -14.63 -5.94
C TYR A 30 -31.02 -15.33 -6.97
N GLU A 31 -30.82 -14.97 -8.23
CA GLU A 31 -31.34 -15.68 -9.39
C GLU A 31 -30.16 -16.28 -10.17
N GLN A 32 -30.23 -17.58 -10.46
CA GLN A 32 -29.26 -18.22 -11.32
C GLN A 32 -29.63 -18.01 -12.79
N GLN A 33 -28.71 -17.46 -13.57
CA GLN A 33 -28.86 -17.24 -15.01
C GLN A 33 -27.68 -17.86 -15.76
N GLY A 34 -27.90 -19.04 -16.34
CA GLY A 34 -26.85 -19.81 -17.00
C GLY A 34 -25.72 -20.16 -16.02
N GLU A 35 -24.50 -19.73 -16.33
CA GLU A 35 -23.30 -19.94 -15.50
C GLU A 35 -23.06 -18.82 -14.47
N GLY A 36 -24.00 -17.88 -14.31
CA GLY A 36 -23.89 -16.73 -13.42
C GLY A 36 -25.04 -16.59 -12.42
N PHE A 37 -24.82 -15.68 -11.46
CA PHE A 37 -25.75 -15.28 -10.42
C PHE A 37 -26.01 -13.78 -10.48
N ILE A 38 -27.28 -13.42 -10.46
CA ILE A 38 -27.76 -12.07 -10.13
C ILE A 38 -28.10 -12.08 -8.65
N VAL A 39 -27.32 -11.36 -7.84
CA VAL A 39 -27.45 -11.35 -6.38
C VAL A 39 -28.14 -10.06 -5.96
N ASN A 40 -29.20 -10.16 -5.16
CA ASN A 40 -29.89 -9.04 -4.55
C ASN A 40 -29.23 -8.74 -3.20
N ILE A 41 -28.50 -7.63 -3.13
CA ILE A 41 -27.78 -7.23 -1.94
C ILE A 41 -28.76 -6.69 -0.88
N PRO A 42 -28.76 -7.23 0.35
CA PRO A 42 -29.60 -6.70 1.42
C PRO A 42 -29.20 -5.27 1.81
N ASN A 43 -30.18 -4.42 2.14
CA ASN A 43 -29.96 -2.99 2.47
C ASN A 43 -28.97 -2.73 3.62
N TYR A 44 -28.72 -3.70 4.50
CA TYR A 44 -27.79 -3.55 5.62
C TYR A 44 -26.31 -3.78 5.23
N ARG A 45 -26.04 -4.26 4.01
CA ARG A 45 -24.69 -4.43 3.44
C ARG A 45 -24.37 -3.27 2.51
N SER A 46 -23.93 -2.16 3.09
CA SER A 46 -23.51 -0.96 2.34
C SER A 46 -22.10 -1.08 1.74
N ASP A 47 -21.40 -2.17 2.04
CA ASP A 47 -20.03 -2.47 1.62
C ASP A 47 -19.95 -3.27 0.31
N ILE A 48 -21.09 -3.65 -0.27
CA ILE A 48 -21.15 -4.44 -1.50
C ILE A 48 -21.73 -3.58 -2.63
N GLU A 49 -20.87 -3.13 -3.52
CA GLU A 49 -21.22 -2.26 -4.64
C GLU A 49 -20.83 -2.86 -6.01
N ILE A 50 -19.79 -3.69 -6.04
CA ILE A 50 -19.26 -4.31 -7.26
C ILE A 50 -19.19 -5.82 -7.15
N GLU A 51 -18.91 -6.48 -8.28
CA GLU A 51 -18.84 -7.94 -8.35
C GLU A 51 -17.69 -8.51 -7.51
N GLU A 52 -16.58 -7.77 -7.40
CA GLU A 52 -15.41 -8.15 -6.61
C GLU A 52 -15.70 -8.21 -5.10
N ASP A 53 -16.60 -7.39 -4.58
CA ASP A 53 -17.04 -7.45 -3.18
C ASP A 53 -17.77 -8.77 -2.90
N MET A 54 -18.55 -9.25 -3.87
CA MET A 54 -19.19 -10.57 -3.78
C MET A 54 -18.18 -11.72 -3.86
N ILE A 55 -17.12 -11.56 -4.67
CA ILE A 55 -16.03 -12.55 -4.75
C ILE A 55 -15.24 -12.59 -3.43
N GLU A 56 -15.07 -11.46 -2.75
CA GLU A 56 -14.46 -11.38 -1.41
C GLU A 56 -15.28 -12.17 -0.39
N GLU A 57 -16.60 -12.06 -0.41
CA GLU A 57 -17.48 -12.84 0.47
C GLU A 57 -17.38 -14.36 0.23
N VAL A 58 -17.24 -14.78 -1.04
CA VAL A 58 -16.94 -16.18 -1.40
C VAL A 58 -15.60 -16.62 -0.83
N ALA A 59 -14.55 -15.80 -0.96
CA ALA A 59 -13.25 -16.09 -0.37
C ALA A 59 -13.32 -16.18 1.16
N ARG A 60 -14.04 -15.26 1.81
CA ARG A 60 -14.17 -15.14 3.26
C ARG A 60 -14.85 -16.36 3.88
N LEU A 61 -15.93 -16.85 3.27
CA LEU A 61 -16.64 -18.05 3.75
C LEU A 61 -15.98 -19.37 3.36
N THR A 62 -15.28 -19.42 2.23
CA THR A 62 -14.49 -20.59 1.83
C THR A 62 -13.26 -20.75 2.75
N GLY A 63 -12.70 -19.63 3.19
CA GLY A 63 -11.51 -19.56 4.05
C GLY A 63 -10.27 -19.26 3.22
N TYR A 64 -9.59 -18.16 3.55
CA TYR A 64 -8.44 -17.66 2.80
C TYR A 64 -7.28 -18.67 2.78
N ASP A 65 -7.12 -19.46 3.83
CA ASP A 65 -6.08 -20.51 3.92
C ASP A 65 -6.24 -21.63 2.88
N ARG A 66 -7.42 -21.75 2.26
CA ARG A 66 -7.67 -22.74 1.20
C ARG A 66 -7.26 -22.23 -0.19
N ILE A 67 -7.06 -20.93 -0.34
CA ILE A 67 -6.64 -20.32 -1.60
C ILE A 67 -5.15 -20.61 -1.79
N PRO A 68 -4.75 -21.26 -2.91
CA PRO A 68 -3.37 -21.65 -3.12
C PRO A 68 -2.46 -20.43 -3.27
N THR A 69 -1.34 -20.42 -2.56
CA THR A 69 -0.27 -19.44 -2.80
C THR A 69 0.45 -19.80 -4.09
N THR A 70 0.36 -18.93 -5.08
CA THR A 70 1.04 -19.08 -6.37
C THR A 70 1.96 -17.89 -6.61
N LEU A 71 2.98 -18.08 -7.46
CA LEU A 71 3.81 -16.97 -7.93
C LEU A 71 3.07 -16.23 -9.04
N PRO A 72 3.12 -14.88 -9.07
CA PRO A 72 2.57 -14.12 -10.18
C PRO A 72 3.28 -14.54 -11.48
N GLN A 73 2.49 -14.83 -12.51
CA GLN A 73 2.99 -15.11 -13.85
C GLN A 73 2.99 -13.82 -14.67
N GLY A 74 4.03 -13.63 -15.48
CA GLY A 74 4.16 -12.49 -16.37
C GLY A 74 5.53 -12.43 -17.01
N ASP A 75 5.65 -11.61 -18.04
CA ASP A 75 6.92 -11.40 -18.72
C ASP A 75 7.93 -10.74 -17.77
N GLN A 76 9.13 -11.32 -17.69
CA GLN A 76 10.20 -10.74 -16.90
C GLN A 76 10.83 -9.58 -17.67
N THR A 77 10.79 -8.40 -17.07
CA THR A 77 11.59 -7.25 -17.55
C THR A 77 12.84 -7.10 -16.70
N GLN A 78 13.98 -6.79 -17.34
CA GLN A 78 15.20 -6.49 -16.59
C GLN A 78 15.14 -5.05 -16.08
N GLY A 79 14.73 -4.88 -14.83
CA GLY A 79 14.84 -3.60 -14.15
C GLY A 79 16.30 -3.14 -14.01
N ARG A 80 16.55 -1.85 -14.18
CA ARG A 80 17.86 -1.22 -13.92
C ARG A 80 17.69 -0.02 -13.02
N ARG A 81 18.75 0.31 -12.27
CA ARG A 81 18.82 1.57 -11.52
C ARG A 81 19.02 2.72 -12.49
N THR A 82 18.45 3.87 -12.18
CA THR A 82 18.84 5.10 -12.87
C THR A 82 20.28 5.45 -12.51
N SER A 83 20.97 6.20 -13.38
CA SER A 83 22.35 6.65 -13.12
C SER A 83 22.48 7.38 -11.79
N GLU A 84 21.46 8.16 -11.41
CA GLU A 84 21.40 8.86 -10.13
C GLU A 84 21.33 7.91 -8.92
N GLN A 85 20.48 6.88 -8.98
CA GLN A 85 20.36 5.89 -7.91
C GLN A 85 21.67 5.11 -7.72
N GLU A 86 22.31 4.72 -8.82
CA GLU A 86 23.60 4.04 -8.79
C GLU A 86 24.69 4.96 -8.20
N PHE A 87 24.74 6.22 -8.63
CA PHE A 87 25.68 7.22 -8.12
C PHE A 87 25.52 7.45 -6.61
N ARG A 88 24.29 7.67 -6.13
CA ARG A 88 24.01 7.85 -4.68
C ARG A 88 24.49 6.65 -3.86
N ARG A 89 24.32 5.43 -4.37
CA ARG A 89 24.78 4.21 -3.70
C ARG A 89 26.31 4.12 -3.64
N LYS A 90 27.00 4.43 -4.75
CA LYS A 90 28.46 4.48 -4.80
C LYS A 90 29.02 5.51 -3.82
N LEU A 91 28.42 6.70 -3.79
CA LEU A 91 28.82 7.77 -2.87
C LEU A 91 28.66 7.36 -1.40
N ARG A 92 27.53 6.73 -1.03
CA ARG A 92 27.33 6.22 0.34
C ARG A 92 28.44 5.25 0.76
N HIS A 93 28.75 4.25 -0.06
CA HIS A 93 29.81 3.29 0.26
C HIS A 93 31.19 3.96 0.36
N LEU A 94 31.48 4.95 -0.50
CA LEU A 94 32.71 5.72 -0.42
C LEU A 94 32.82 6.47 0.92
N LEU A 95 31.76 7.15 1.37
CA LEU A 95 31.75 7.89 2.63
C LEU A 95 31.94 6.97 3.84
N VAL A 96 31.31 5.79 3.82
CA VAL A 96 31.53 4.76 4.86
C VAL A 96 32.98 4.30 4.90
N ASN A 97 33.61 4.06 3.74
CA ASN A 97 35.02 3.68 3.65
C ASN A 97 35.98 4.79 4.12
N LEU A 98 35.52 6.06 4.13
CA LEU A 98 36.26 7.19 4.67
C LEU A 98 36.04 7.38 6.18
N GLY A 99 35.28 6.49 6.84
CA GLY A 99 35.04 6.52 8.28
C GLY A 99 33.84 7.36 8.72
N LEU A 100 32.97 7.77 7.80
CA LEU A 100 31.74 8.48 8.15
C LEU A 100 30.62 7.48 8.50
N ASN A 101 29.72 7.90 9.41
CA ASN A 101 28.51 7.17 9.76
C ASN A 101 27.30 7.77 9.05
N GLU A 102 26.45 6.93 8.47
CA GLU A 102 25.16 7.38 7.92
C GLU A 102 24.17 7.61 9.08
N VAL A 103 23.50 8.75 9.05
CA VAL A 103 22.48 9.12 10.04
C VAL A 103 21.19 9.52 9.32
N ILE A 104 20.05 9.21 9.93
CA ILE A 104 18.72 9.57 9.42
C ILE A 104 18.05 10.45 10.46
N THR A 105 17.78 11.70 10.08
CA THR A 105 17.19 12.72 10.94
C THR A 105 15.81 13.10 10.42
N TYR A 106 14.96 13.66 11.29
CA TYR A 106 13.63 14.10 10.89
C TYR A 106 13.68 15.11 9.74
N SER A 107 12.69 15.03 8.85
CA SER A 107 12.46 16.05 7.83
C SER A 107 11.83 17.32 8.41
N PHE A 108 11.26 17.22 9.61
CA PHE A 108 10.68 18.33 10.35
C PHE A 108 11.72 18.94 11.29
N ASN A 109 11.58 20.22 11.54
CA ASN A 109 12.53 21.01 12.31
C ASN A 109 11.81 22.12 13.08
N ARG A 110 12.55 22.80 13.96
CA ARG A 110 12.09 24.00 14.67
C ARG A 110 11.96 25.18 13.71
N PRO A 111 10.97 26.06 13.87
CA PRO A 111 10.78 27.23 13.00
C PRO A 111 12.03 28.10 12.81
N ASN A 112 12.87 28.20 13.84
CA ASN A 112 14.08 29.02 13.84
C ASN A 112 15.38 28.23 13.58
N ALA A 113 15.31 26.91 13.33
CA ALA A 113 16.50 26.09 13.16
C ALA A 113 17.33 26.47 11.91
N ASP A 114 16.68 27.06 10.91
CA ASP A 114 17.31 27.48 9.65
C ASP A 114 17.72 28.97 9.61
N GLU A 115 17.51 29.72 10.69
CA GLU A 115 17.83 31.15 10.78
C GLU A 115 19.34 31.39 10.61
N LEU A 116 20.17 30.56 11.26
CA LEU A 116 21.64 30.65 11.15
C LEU A 116 22.17 30.35 9.74
N TRP A 117 21.38 29.67 8.91
CA TRP A 117 21.77 29.26 7.55
C TRP A 117 21.21 30.19 6.46
N GLY A 118 20.48 31.24 6.83
CA GLY A 118 19.90 32.21 5.90
C GLY A 118 18.84 31.62 4.97
N ARG A 119 18.10 30.60 5.43
CA ARG A 119 17.05 29.90 4.65
C ARG A 119 15.71 29.80 5.37
N SER A 120 15.52 30.56 6.45
CA SER A 120 14.28 30.53 7.25
C SER A 120 13.02 30.87 6.45
N ASP A 121 13.17 31.73 5.44
CA ASP A 121 12.13 32.16 4.50
C ASP A 121 11.68 31.06 3.51
N GLN A 122 12.45 29.98 3.39
CA GLN A 122 12.16 28.85 2.50
C GLN A 122 11.52 27.66 3.21
N SER A 123 11.32 27.76 4.53
CA SER A 123 10.72 26.68 5.32
C SER A 123 9.22 26.56 5.07
N ILE A 124 8.72 25.33 4.99
CA ILE A 124 7.29 25.06 4.78
C ILE A 124 6.68 24.66 6.12
N THR A 125 5.72 25.45 6.62
CA THR A 125 5.02 25.19 7.89
C THR A 125 3.96 24.10 7.73
N LEU A 126 3.89 23.20 8.71
CA LEU A 126 2.85 22.18 8.81
C LEU A 126 1.58 22.76 9.44
N MET A 127 0.41 22.45 8.87
CA MET A 127 -0.87 22.89 9.43
C MET A 127 -1.26 22.13 10.72
N ASN A 128 -0.86 20.87 10.86
CA ASN A 128 -1.14 20.04 12.02
C ASN A 128 0.11 19.25 12.43
N PRO A 129 1.09 19.90 13.07
CA PRO A 129 2.32 19.25 13.46
C PRO A 129 2.10 18.32 14.66
N LEU A 130 2.81 17.19 14.68
CA LEU A 130 2.81 16.26 15.83
C LEU A 130 3.32 16.92 17.12
N ARG A 131 4.23 17.89 16.99
CA ARG A 131 4.79 18.71 18.08
C ARG A 131 5.07 20.11 17.57
N GLU A 132 4.84 21.12 18.40
CA GLU A 132 5.06 22.53 18.03
C GLU A 132 6.53 22.81 17.69
N GLU A 133 7.47 22.13 18.37
CA GLU A 133 8.90 22.28 18.07
C GLU A 133 9.31 21.65 16.72
N LEU A 134 8.46 20.85 16.08
CA LEU A 134 8.71 20.21 14.79
C LEU A 134 7.65 20.66 13.77
N SER A 135 7.41 21.97 13.72
CA SER A 135 6.31 22.57 12.95
C SER A 135 6.68 23.02 11.54
N VAL A 136 7.95 22.94 11.14
CA VAL A 136 8.38 23.32 9.78
C VAL A 136 9.20 22.22 9.10
N MET A 137 9.19 22.20 7.77
CA MET A 137 10.08 21.36 6.97
C MET A 137 11.50 21.95 6.94
N ARG A 138 12.52 21.10 7.11
CA ARG A 138 13.92 21.50 6.98
C ARG A 138 14.24 21.97 5.56
N THR A 139 15.03 23.03 5.44
CA THR A 139 15.54 23.50 4.14
C THR A 139 16.94 22.96 3.83
N THR A 140 17.63 22.46 4.86
CA THR A 140 18.97 21.88 4.80
C THR A 140 19.07 20.68 5.76
N LEU A 141 20.10 19.84 5.57
CA LEU A 141 20.39 18.71 6.46
C LEU A 141 21.19 19.13 7.72
N ILE A 142 21.78 20.31 7.72
CA ILE A 142 22.78 20.72 8.72
C ILE A 142 22.23 20.72 10.15
N PRO A 143 21.08 21.33 10.48
CA PRO A 143 20.56 21.33 11.85
C PRO A 143 20.38 19.91 12.40
N GLY A 144 19.75 19.04 11.62
CA GLY A 144 19.56 17.64 12.02
C GLY A 144 20.89 16.89 12.19
N LEU A 145 21.89 17.17 11.35
CA LEU A 145 23.23 16.58 11.51
C LEU A 145 23.92 17.07 12.80
N LEU A 146 23.77 18.34 13.15
CA LEU A 146 24.35 18.92 14.36
C LEU A 146 23.67 18.42 15.64
N GLU A 147 22.37 18.14 15.61
CA GLU A 147 21.67 17.53 16.76
C GLU A 147 22.17 16.11 17.08
N VAL A 148 22.75 15.42 16.09
CA VAL A 148 23.27 14.05 16.25
C VAL A 148 24.75 14.02 16.66
N ALA A 149 25.50 15.09 16.35
CA ALA A 149 26.95 15.19 16.58
C ALA A 149 27.29 15.38 18.06
#